data_AF-A0A6J0J6M9-F1
#
_entry.id   AF-A0A6J0J6M9-F1
#
_cell.length_a   1.000
_cell.length_b   1.000
_cell.length_c   1.000
_cell.angle_alpha   90.00
_cell.angle_beta   90.00
_cell.angle_gamma   90.00
#
_symmetry.space_group_name_H-M   'P 1'
#
loop_
_entity.id
_entity.type
_entity.pdbx_description
1 polymer ?
#
loop_
_entity_poly.entity_id
_entity_poly.type
_entity_poly.pdbx_seq_one_letter_code
_entity_poly.pdbx_strand_id
1 'polypeptide(L)'
;MCRDLDGVFQQSFNWVWRGTLARLRYRRTKAALTILRHYRRYKVKSYIREVSRRFHNVRQLRDRGRNVQWPTPPKVLRRFEEALQAIYHRWRAGELIRSVPPEVLPQLRAKVAAMEVLKGHRADIGLQRAWQGNYIALKPDSPQSSGSFVPVANELKRKDKYMNVLFSCHVRKVPHGLQGTPWIQGNLGKPRTGG
;
A
#
# COMPACT_ATOMS: atom_id res chain seq x y z
N MET A 1 -84.90 -32.56 13.14
CA MET A 1 -83.81 -32.03 13.99
C MET A 1 -82.52 -32.87 13.90
N CYS A 2 -82.18 -33.49 12.76
CA CYS A 2 -81.01 -34.39 12.64
C CYS A 2 -80.01 -33.98 11.53
N ARG A 3 -79.88 -32.69 11.18
CA ARG A 3 -78.86 -32.23 10.20
C ARG A 3 -77.77 -31.33 10.79
N ASP A 4 -77.86 -30.95 12.06
CA ASP A 4 -76.94 -29.96 12.66
C ASP A 4 -75.70 -30.58 13.34
N LEU A 5 -75.73 -31.87 13.68
CA LEU A 5 -74.61 -32.55 14.35
C LEU A 5 -73.45 -32.88 13.38
N ASP A 6 -73.75 -33.13 12.10
CA ASP A 6 -72.74 -33.37 11.07
C ASP A 6 -71.93 -32.10 10.76
N GLY A 7 -72.56 -30.91 10.84
CA GLY A 7 -71.90 -29.62 10.61
C GLY A 7 -70.88 -29.27 11.69
N VAL A 8 -71.16 -29.58 12.96
CA VAL A 8 -70.26 -29.30 14.11
C VAL A 8 -69.07 -30.26 14.15
N PHE A 9 -69.28 -31.53 13.78
CA PHE A 9 -68.19 -32.52 13.64
C PHE A 9 -67.27 -32.18 12.46
N GLN A 10 -67.83 -31.80 11.30
CA GLN A 10 -67.07 -31.35 10.13
C GLN A 10 -66.26 -30.06 10.43
N GLN A 11 -66.83 -29.13 11.20
CA GLN A 11 -66.14 -27.91 11.64
C GLN A 11 -65.01 -28.20 12.64
N SER A 12 -65.23 -29.06 13.63
CA SER A 12 -64.22 -29.45 14.62
C SER A 12 -63.01 -30.13 13.98
N PHE A 13 -63.26 -31.01 13.00
CA PHE A 13 -62.19 -31.68 12.24
C PHE A 13 -61.34 -30.68 11.44
N ASN A 14 -61.99 -29.70 10.79
CA ASN A 14 -61.31 -28.67 10.01
C ASN A 14 -60.40 -27.79 10.89
N TRP A 15 -60.81 -27.50 12.14
CA TRP A 15 -60.00 -26.71 13.09
C TRP A 15 -58.76 -27.46 13.58
N VAL A 16 -58.90 -28.72 14.00
CA VAL A 16 -57.77 -29.55 14.46
C VAL A 16 -56.78 -29.82 13.32
N TRP A 17 -57.28 -30.03 12.10
CA TRP A 17 -56.44 -30.26 10.93
C TRP A 17 -55.63 -29.03 10.52
N ARG A 18 -56.24 -27.84 10.56
CA ARG A 18 -55.54 -26.56 10.35
C ARG A 18 -54.46 -26.33 11.41
N GLY A 19 -54.72 -26.67 12.68
CA GLY A 19 -53.75 -26.60 13.76
C GLY A 19 -52.56 -27.56 13.58
N THR A 20 -52.83 -28.79 13.13
CA THR A 20 -51.79 -29.79 12.85
C THR A 20 -50.91 -29.37 11.65
N LEU A 21 -51.53 -28.88 10.59
CA LEU A 21 -50.84 -28.34 9.42
C LEU A 21 -49.95 -27.14 9.79
N ALA A 22 -50.43 -26.25 10.66
CA ALA A 22 -49.65 -25.13 11.18
C ALA A 22 -48.42 -25.59 11.98
N ARG A 23 -48.56 -26.60 12.85
CA ARG A 23 -47.44 -27.18 13.61
C ARG A 23 -46.41 -27.85 12.69
N LEU A 24 -46.86 -28.54 11.64
CA LEU A 24 -45.98 -29.16 10.66
C LEU A 24 -45.17 -28.11 9.89
N ARG A 25 -45.84 -27.03 9.43
CA ARG A 25 -45.19 -25.89 8.78
C ARG A 25 -44.17 -25.25 9.71
N TYR A 26 -44.52 -25.02 10.97
CA TYR A 26 -43.61 -24.46 11.97
C TYR A 26 -42.37 -25.32 12.19
N ARG A 27 -42.52 -26.64 12.33
CA ARG A 27 -41.38 -27.58 12.46
C ARG A 27 -40.47 -27.53 11.23
N ARG A 28 -41.04 -27.49 10.01
CA ARG A 28 -40.26 -27.34 8.76
C ARG A 28 -39.49 -26.03 8.72
N THR A 29 -40.13 -24.90 9.07
CA THR A 29 -39.46 -23.59 9.13
C THR A 29 -38.33 -23.59 10.16
N LYS A 30 -38.54 -24.17 11.35
CA LYS A 30 -37.47 -24.31 12.36
C LYS A 30 -36.30 -25.15 11.85
N ALA A 31 -36.56 -26.28 11.21
CA ALA A 31 -35.51 -27.11 10.62
C ALA A 31 -34.72 -26.35 9.56
N ALA A 32 -35.40 -25.62 8.66
CA ALA A 32 -34.77 -24.80 7.63
C ALA A 32 -33.88 -23.69 8.24
N LEU A 33 -34.35 -22.99 9.27
CA LEU A 33 -33.56 -21.97 9.98
C LEU A 33 -32.32 -22.55 10.66
N THR A 34 -32.43 -23.76 11.22
CA THR A 34 -31.29 -24.48 11.80
C THR A 34 -30.25 -24.81 10.73
N ILE A 35 -30.65 -25.41 9.61
CA ILE A 35 -29.77 -25.71 8.47
C ILE A 35 -29.08 -24.43 7.98
N LEU A 36 -29.83 -23.35 7.81
CA LEU A 36 -29.30 -22.06 7.37
C LEU A 36 -28.24 -21.51 8.34
N ARG A 37 -28.47 -21.62 9.65
CA ARG A 37 -27.51 -21.19 10.68
C ARG A 37 -26.21 -21.99 10.60
N HIS A 38 -26.29 -23.31 10.46
CA HIS A 38 -25.09 -24.16 10.31
C HIS A 38 -24.35 -23.86 9.00
N TYR A 39 -25.07 -23.69 7.90
CA TYR A 39 -24.49 -23.34 6.62
C TYR A 39 -23.75 -22.00 6.65
N ARG A 40 -24.32 -20.96 7.28
CA ARG A 40 -23.66 -19.66 7.45
C ARG A 40 -22.34 -19.80 8.20
N ARG A 41 -22.32 -20.54 9.32
CA ARG A 41 -21.09 -20.80 10.10
C ARG A 41 -20.06 -21.57 9.29
N TYR A 42 -20.49 -22.59 8.54
CA TYR A 42 -19.62 -23.36 7.66
C TYR A 42 -18.98 -22.50 6.56
N LYS A 43 -19.75 -21.62 5.90
CA LYS A 43 -19.22 -20.74 4.85
C LYS A 43 -18.17 -19.75 5.38
N VAL A 44 -18.34 -19.23 6.59
CA VAL A 44 -17.33 -18.39 7.25
C VAL A 44 -16.07 -19.20 7.56
N LYS A 45 -16.21 -20.38 8.19
CA LYS A 45 -15.08 -21.22 8.57
C LYS A 45 -14.28 -21.71 7.36
N SER A 46 -14.96 -22.12 6.30
CA SER A 46 -14.30 -22.57 5.06
C SER A 46 -13.50 -21.44 4.42
N TYR A 47 -14.05 -20.23 4.36
CA TYR A 47 -13.33 -19.04 3.88
C TYR A 47 -12.08 -18.74 4.71
N ILE A 48 -12.19 -18.69 6.04
CA ILE A 48 -11.03 -18.43 6.92
C ILE A 48 -9.96 -19.51 6.76
N ARG A 49 -10.36 -20.78 6.64
CA ARG A 49 -9.42 -21.90 6.39
C ARG A 49 -8.73 -21.77 5.03
N GLU A 50 -9.41 -21.25 4.02
CA GLU A 50 -8.82 -21.02 2.71
C GLU A 50 -7.80 -19.87 2.76
N VAL A 51 -8.15 -18.75 3.39
CA VAL A 51 -7.22 -17.64 3.65
C VAL A 51 -6.00 -18.16 4.43
N SER A 52 -6.20 -18.84 5.55
CA SER A 52 -5.10 -19.37 6.35
C SER A 52 -4.18 -20.30 5.56
N ARG A 53 -4.72 -21.18 4.70
CA ARG A 53 -3.92 -22.04 3.82
C ARG A 53 -3.09 -21.25 2.81
N ARG A 54 -3.68 -20.27 2.13
CA ARG A 54 -2.94 -19.43 1.15
C ARG A 54 -1.85 -18.59 1.80
N PHE A 55 -2.06 -18.14 3.04
CA PHE A 55 -1.16 -17.23 3.73
C PHE A 55 -0.19 -17.91 4.71
N HIS A 56 -0.23 -19.24 4.85
CA HIS A 56 0.56 -19.98 5.85
C HIS A 56 2.08 -19.73 5.75
N ASN A 57 2.63 -19.73 4.53
CA ASN A 57 4.08 -19.61 4.28
C ASN A 57 4.51 -18.22 3.79
N VAL A 58 3.62 -17.22 3.84
CA VAL A 58 3.87 -15.91 3.21
C VAL A 58 5.08 -15.17 3.79
N ARG A 59 5.39 -15.40 5.08
CA ARG A 59 6.57 -14.81 5.72
C ARG A 59 7.89 -15.36 5.17
N GLN A 60 7.91 -16.61 4.71
CA GLN A 60 9.11 -17.27 4.17
C GLN A 60 9.30 -17.01 2.67
N LEU A 61 8.25 -16.59 1.96
CA LEU A 61 8.34 -16.26 0.54
C LEU A 61 9.22 -15.01 0.31
N ARG A 62 10.08 -15.10 -0.71
CA ARG A 62 10.94 -13.98 -1.18
C ARG A 62 10.13 -12.72 -1.52
N ASP A 63 8.95 -12.89 -2.09
CA ASP A 63 8.06 -11.77 -2.49
C ASP A 63 7.19 -11.24 -1.34
N ARG A 64 7.30 -11.80 -0.13
CA ARG A 64 6.48 -11.50 1.06
C ARG A 64 5.00 -11.39 0.71
N GLY A 65 4.53 -12.35 -0.07
CA GLY A 65 3.14 -12.47 -0.51
C GLY A 65 2.64 -11.35 -1.41
N ARG A 66 3.49 -10.73 -2.25
CA ARG A 66 3.05 -9.76 -3.28
C ARG A 66 2.05 -10.38 -4.25
N ASN A 67 2.32 -11.61 -4.67
CA ASN A 67 1.60 -12.29 -5.74
C ASN A 67 0.53 -13.27 -5.22
N VAL A 68 0.27 -13.27 -3.91
CA VAL A 68 -0.73 -14.16 -3.32
C VAL A 68 -2.12 -13.61 -3.61
N GLN A 69 -2.90 -14.39 -4.34
CA GLN A 69 -4.27 -14.04 -4.68
C GLN A 69 -5.18 -14.24 -3.48
N TRP A 70 -5.95 -13.21 -3.15
CA TRP A 70 -6.99 -13.29 -2.11
C TRP A 70 -8.18 -14.13 -2.61
N PRO A 71 -8.74 -15.02 -1.78
CA PRO A 71 -9.93 -15.79 -2.16
C PRO A 71 -11.15 -14.87 -2.26
N THR A 72 -12.06 -15.13 -3.21
CA THR A 72 -13.25 -14.30 -3.39
C THR A 72 -14.19 -14.42 -2.18
N PRO A 73 -14.55 -13.32 -1.52
CA PRO A 73 -15.39 -13.36 -0.33
C PRO A 73 -16.85 -13.68 -0.69
N PRO A 74 -17.58 -14.38 0.18
CA PRO A 74 -19.03 -14.31 0.20
C PRO A 74 -19.48 -12.84 0.40
N LYS A 75 -20.54 -12.39 -0.29
CA LYS A 75 -21.01 -10.99 -0.26
C LYS A 75 -21.18 -10.42 1.16
N VAL A 76 -21.65 -11.25 2.09
CA VAL A 76 -21.89 -10.87 3.50
C VAL A 76 -20.58 -10.59 4.27
N LEU A 77 -19.45 -11.13 3.80
CA LEU A 77 -18.15 -11.03 4.46
C LEU A 77 -17.22 -9.97 3.85
N ARG A 78 -17.66 -9.18 2.86
CA ARG A 78 -16.78 -8.18 2.22
C ARG A 78 -16.14 -7.22 3.22
N ARG A 79 -16.92 -6.66 4.15
CA ARG A 79 -16.38 -5.76 5.20
C ARG A 79 -15.33 -6.42 6.09
N PHE A 80 -15.53 -7.71 6.39
CA PHE A 80 -14.58 -8.47 7.19
C PHE A 80 -13.29 -8.76 6.41
N GLU A 81 -13.41 -9.08 5.11
CA GLU A 81 -12.25 -9.23 4.24
C GLU A 81 -11.47 -7.92 4.09
N GLU A 82 -12.15 -6.79 3.84
CA GLU A 82 -11.50 -5.47 3.74
C GLU A 82 -10.67 -5.18 5.00
N ALA A 83 -11.20 -5.47 6.18
CA ALA A 83 -10.48 -5.33 7.43
C ALA A 83 -9.27 -6.29 7.53
N LEU A 84 -9.42 -7.55 7.14
CA LEU A 84 -8.32 -8.52 7.10
C LEU A 84 -7.21 -8.09 6.12
N GLN A 85 -7.59 -7.61 4.92
CA GLN A 85 -6.66 -7.10 3.93
C GLN A 85 -5.90 -5.89 4.47
N ALA A 86 -6.58 -4.94 5.13
CA ALA A 86 -5.94 -3.79 5.74
C ALA A 86 -4.90 -4.20 6.81
N ILE A 87 -5.25 -5.15 7.68
CA ILE A 87 -4.32 -5.69 8.69
C ILE A 87 -3.10 -6.34 8.01
N TYR A 88 -3.33 -7.16 6.98
CA TYR A 88 -2.26 -7.80 6.23
C TYR A 88 -1.34 -6.78 5.53
N HIS A 89 -1.91 -5.78 4.85
CA HIS A 89 -1.15 -4.74 4.18
C HIS A 89 -0.31 -3.92 5.17
N ARG A 90 -0.84 -3.62 6.36
CA ARG A 90 -0.10 -2.96 7.43
C ARG A 90 1.06 -3.82 7.94
N TRP A 91 0.82 -5.09 8.24
CA TRP A 91 1.87 -6.03 8.63
C TRP A 91 2.95 -6.12 7.55
N ARG A 92 2.56 -6.31 6.30
CA ARG A 92 3.46 -6.45 5.15
C ARG A 92 4.31 -5.19 4.94
N ALA A 93 3.71 -4.00 5.04
CA ALA A 93 4.44 -2.74 4.97
C ALA A 93 5.47 -2.63 6.10
N GLY A 94 5.08 -2.99 7.33
CA GLY A 94 6.00 -3.05 8.46
C GLY A 94 7.17 -4.01 8.24
N GLU A 95 6.88 -5.21 7.71
CA GLU A 95 7.92 -6.20 7.40
C GLU A 95 8.87 -5.70 6.31
N LEU A 96 8.35 -5.06 5.26
CA LEU A 96 9.14 -4.43 4.19
C LEU A 96 10.09 -3.36 4.74
N ILE A 97 9.60 -2.46 5.58
CA ILE A 97 10.41 -1.41 6.20
C ILE A 97 11.50 -2.02 7.10
N ARG A 98 11.15 -3.03 7.90
CA ARG A 98 12.10 -3.70 8.81
C ARG A 98 13.28 -4.36 8.11
N SER A 99 13.08 -4.83 6.88
CA SER A 99 14.18 -5.45 6.13
C SER A 99 15.12 -4.48 5.44
N VAL A 100 14.75 -3.19 5.38
CA VAL A 100 15.58 -2.17 4.76
C VAL A 100 16.59 -1.69 5.81
N PRO A 101 17.89 -1.59 5.48
CA PRO A 101 18.90 -1.07 6.41
C PRO A 101 18.54 0.34 6.91
N PRO A 102 18.74 0.64 8.21
CA PRO A 102 18.31 1.91 8.79
C PRO A 102 19.03 3.12 8.18
N GLU A 103 20.24 2.94 7.64
CA GLU A 103 21.05 3.98 7.02
C GLU A 103 20.42 4.52 5.73
N VAL A 104 19.74 3.65 4.97
CA VAL A 104 19.13 4.03 3.69
C VAL A 104 17.68 4.51 3.86
N LEU A 105 17.05 4.30 5.02
CA LEU A 105 15.67 4.71 5.29
C LEU A 105 15.43 6.22 5.12
N PRO A 106 16.29 7.14 5.60
CA PRO A 106 16.11 8.58 5.38
C PRO A 106 16.10 8.94 3.89
N GLN A 107 17.02 8.34 3.13
CA GLN A 107 17.10 8.54 1.68
C GLN A 107 15.86 8.00 0.97
N LEU A 108 15.40 6.81 1.35
CA LEU A 108 14.18 6.19 0.81
C LEU A 108 12.96 7.08 1.07
N ARG A 109 12.81 7.61 2.30
CA ARG A 109 11.73 8.54 2.65
C ARG A 109 11.75 9.80 1.80
N ALA A 110 12.94 10.40 1.61
CA ALA A 110 13.11 11.56 0.75
C ALA A 110 12.73 11.26 -0.70
N LYS A 111 13.14 10.10 -1.23
CA LYS A 111 12.77 9.64 -2.57
C LYS A 111 11.25 9.44 -2.70
N VAL A 112 10.59 8.84 -1.72
CA VAL A 112 9.13 8.64 -1.71
C VAL A 112 8.39 9.99 -1.70
N ALA A 113 8.79 10.92 -0.83
CA ALA A 113 8.18 12.25 -0.75
C ALA A 113 8.37 13.04 -2.05
N ALA A 114 9.56 13.00 -2.64
CA ALA A 114 9.82 13.65 -3.92
C ALA A 114 9.05 13.00 -5.07
N MET A 115 8.88 11.67 -5.06
CA MET A 115 8.05 10.97 -6.05
C MET A 115 6.59 11.38 -5.97
N GLU A 116 6.05 11.62 -4.78
CA GLU A 116 4.66 12.08 -4.61
C GLU A 116 4.43 13.43 -5.31
N VAL A 117 5.40 14.33 -5.26
CA VAL A 117 5.31 15.69 -5.85
C VAL A 117 5.69 15.72 -7.33
N LEU A 118 6.72 14.96 -7.74
CA LEU A 118 7.33 15.09 -9.07
C LEU A 118 6.81 14.08 -10.10
N LYS A 119 6.05 13.07 -9.66
CA LYS A 119 5.51 12.05 -10.57
C LYS A 119 4.63 12.69 -11.64
N GLY A 120 4.98 12.49 -12.90
CA GLY A 120 4.28 13.05 -14.06
C GLY A 120 4.77 14.43 -14.52
N HIS A 121 5.53 15.15 -13.69
CA HIS A 121 6.10 16.46 -14.03
C HIS A 121 7.52 16.38 -14.60
N ARG A 122 8.25 15.29 -14.33
CA ARG A 122 9.64 15.11 -14.77
C ARG A 122 9.85 13.71 -15.33
N ALA A 123 10.51 13.62 -16.49
CA ALA A 123 10.82 12.34 -17.15
C ALA A 123 11.78 11.47 -16.33
N ASP A 124 12.80 12.08 -15.72
CA ASP A 124 13.72 11.40 -14.81
C ASP A 124 13.91 12.19 -13.51
N ILE A 125 13.60 11.54 -12.39
CA ILE A 125 13.75 12.07 -11.02
C ILE A 125 15.14 11.68 -10.45
N GLY A 126 15.87 10.81 -11.13
CA GLY A 126 17.16 10.30 -10.69
C GLY A 126 17.00 9.36 -9.50
N LEU A 127 16.14 8.35 -9.62
CA LEU A 127 15.94 7.36 -8.55
C LEU A 127 17.14 6.44 -8.34
N GLN A 128 17.89 6.16 -9.42
CA GLN A 128 19.06 5.28 -9.40
C GLN A 128 20.28 5.92 -8.72
N ARG A 129 20.39 7.26 -8.73
CA ARG A 129 21.50 7.95 -8.05
C ARG A 129 21.33 7.91 -6.52
N ALA A 130 22.47 7.91 -5.83
CA ALA A 130 22.50 8.18 -4.40
C ALA A 130 22.07 9.65 -4.16
N TRP A 131 21.06 9.83 -3.31
CA TRP A 131 20.67 11.14 -2.83
C TRP A 131 21.46 11.44 -1.57
N GLN A 132 22.46 12.30 -1.70
CA GLN A 132 23.31 12.76 -0.61
C GLN A 132 22.84 14.14 -0.15
N GLY A 133 23.23 14.55 1.05
CA GLY A 133 23.01 15.91 1.52
C GLY A 133 24.07 16.85 0.96
N ASN A 134 25.31 16.67 1.42
CA ASN A 134 26.42 17.59 1.16
C ASN A 134 27.23 17.19 -0.07
N TYR A 135 26.67 17.38 -1.27
CA TYR A 135 27.35 16.97 -2.51
C TYR A 135 28.64 17.72 -2.78
N ILE A 136 28.80 18.95 -2.29
CA ILE A 136 30.05 19.72 -2.52
C ILE A 136 31.20 19.14 -1.69
N ALA A 137 30.96 18.79 -0.43
CA ALA A 137 31.99 18.21 0.43
C ALA A 137 32.29 16.74 0.11
N LEU A 138 31.31 16.00 -0.41
CA LEU A 138 31.42 14.56 -0.69
C LEU A 138 31.91 14.22 -2.10
N LYS A 139 32.16 15.20 -2.96
CA LYS A 139 32.56 14.98 -4.37
C LYS A 139 33.97 14.35 -4.47
N PRO A 140 34.13 13.13 -4.99
CA PRO A 140 35.44 12.56 -5.31
C PRO A 140 36.06 13.17 -6.60
N ASP A 141 35.23 13.66 -7.53
CA ASP A 141 35.68 13.97 -8.91
C ASP A 141 36.11 15.43 -9.13
N SER A 142 35.98 16.31 -8.13
CA SER A 142 36.41 17.72 -8.27
C SER A 142 36.99 18.26 -6.95
N PRO A 143 38.23 17.87 -6.59
CA PRO A 143 38.87 18.27 -5.33
C PRO A 143 39.02 19.78 -5.14
N GLN A 144 39.02 20.54 -6.24
CA GLN A 144 39.17 21.99 -6.23
C GLN A 144 37.93 22.72 -5.66
N SER A 145 36.74 22.12 -5.75
CA SER A 145 35.50 22.71 -5.22
C SER A 145 35.24 22.39 -3.75
N SER A 146 35.74 21.26 -3.25
CA SER A 146 35.60 20.89 -1.83
C SER A 146 36.59 21.66 -0.95
N GLY A 147 37.82 21.88 -1.45
CA GLY A 147 38.88 22.62 -0.76
C GLY A 147 38.53 24.07 -0.44
N SER A 148 37.76 24.75 -1.30
CA SER A 148 37.29 26.12 -1.05
C SER A 148 35.99 26.17 -0.22
N PHE A 149 35.14 25.14 -0.33
CA PHE A 149 33.84 25.12 0.33
C PHE A 149 33.91 24.89 1.85
N VAL A 150 34.71 23.91 2.29
CA VAL A 150 34.82 23.53 3.72
C VAL A 150 35.25 24.70 4.64
N PRO A 151 36.29 25.50 4.31
CA PRO A 151 36.68 26.62 5.18
C PRO A 151 35.60 27.70 5.25
N VAL A 152 34.97 28.03 4.12
CA VAL A 152 33.88 29.01 4.06
C VAL A 152 32.66 28.53 4.85
N ALA A 153 32.31 27.24 4.73
CA ALA A 153 31.23 26.65 5.52
C ALA A 153 31.55 26.69 7.03
N ASN A 154 32.79 26.44 7.44
CA ASN A 154 33.18 26.53 8.85
C ASN A 154 33.15 27.97 9.39
N GLU A 155 33.50 28.96 8.58
CA GLU A 155 33.36 30.36 8.93
C GLU A 155 31.90 30.77 9.11
N LEU A 156 31.04 30.40 8.16
CA LEU A 156 29.60 30.62 8.27
C LEU A 156 29.01 29.90 9.49
N LYS A 157 29.48 28.69 9.80
CA LYS A 157 29.05 27.98 11.01
C LYS A 157 29.39 28.74 12.29
N ARG A 158 30.56 29.37 12.36
CA ARG A 158 30.95 30.20 13.51
C ARG A 158 30.10 31.46 13.63
N LYS A 159 29.77 32.09 12.49
CA LYS A 159 28.97 33.31 12.43
C LYS A 159 27.50 33.07 12.74
N ASP A 160 26.89 32.11 12.05
CA ASP A 160 25.45 31.86 12.07
C ASP A 160 25.04 30.78 13.08
N LYS A 161 26.02 30.11 13.71
CA LYS A 161 25.83 29.12 14.79
C LYS A 161 24.91 27.94 14.42
N TYR A 162 24.85 27.55 13.15
CA TYR A 162 24.08 26.38 12.74
C TYR A 162 24.77 25.07 13.14
N MET A 163 24.00 23.99 13.32
CA MET A 163 24.53 22.70 13.80
C MET A 163 25.32 21.95 12.72
N ASN A 164 24.71 21.72 11.57
CA ASN A 164 25.29 20.98 10.45
C ASN A 164 24.71 21.43 9.10
N VAL A 165 25.50 21.29 8.03
CA VAL A 165 25.04 21.51 6.66
C VAL A 165 24.22 20.29 6.22
N LEU A 166 22.91 20.45 6.08
CA LEU A 166 22.01 19.36 5.66
C LEU A 166 22.11 19.06 4.17
N PHE A 167 22.31 20.09 3.35
CA PHE A 167 22.40 19.97 1.89
C PHE A 167 23.34 21.00 1.28
N SER A 168 24.10 20.61 0.26
CA SER A 168 24.90 21.52 -0.56
C SER A 168 24.96 21.01 -2.00
N CYS A 169 24.91 21.90 -2.98
CA CYS A 169 25.07 21.54 -4.38
C CYS A 169 25.65 22.71 -5.19
N HIS A 170 26.32 22.39 -6.30
CA HIS A 170 26.83 23.42 -7.20
C HIS A 170 25.69 23.97 -8.06
N VAL A 171 25.51 25.29 -8.03
CA VAL A 171 24.51 26.00 -8.83
C VAL A 171 25.20 27.14 -9.60
N ARG A 172 24.87 27.30 -10.88
CA ARG A 172 25.29 28.45 -11.68
C ARG A 172 24.13 29.42 -11.77
N LYS A 173 24.31 30.62 -11.20
CA LYS A 173 23.35 31.72 -11.33
C LYS A 173 23.59 32.42 -12.66
N VAL A 174 22.58 32.48 -13.51
CA VAL A 174 22.62 33.25 -14.76
C VAL A 174 22.08 34.65 -14.48
N PRO A 175 22.83 35.73 -14.75
CA PRO A 175 22.35 37.09 -14.57
C PRO A 175 21.23 37.41 -15.55
N HIS A 176 20.23 38.17 -15.11
CA HIS A 176 19.10 38.59 -15.96
C HIS A 176 19.52 39.37 -17.21
N GLY A 177 20.66 40.09 -17.18
CA GLY A 177 21.15 40.92 -18.29
C GLY A 177 21.78 40.17 -19.47
N LEU A 178 21.89 38.83 -19.43
CA LEU A 178 22.54 38.03 -20.47
C LEU A 178 21.58 37.17 -21.32
N GLN A 179 20.26 37.38 -21.19
CA GLN A 179 19.24 36.64 -21.97
C GLN A 179 19.31 36.87 -23.50
N GLY A 180 20.22 37.73 -23.99
CA GLY A 180 20.44 38.01 -25.41
C GLY A 180 21.69 37.41 -26.03
N THR A 181 22.49 36.59 -25.33
CA THR A 181 23.66 35.94 -25.96
C THR A 181 23.29 34.54 -26.45
N PRO A 182 23.38 34.25 -27.77
CA PRO A 182 23.20 32.91 -28.28
C PRO A 182 24.30 32.02 -27.69
N TRP A 183 23.90 30.85 -27.22
CA TRP A 183 24.75 29.76 -26.76
C TRP A 183 26.15 29.79 -27.36
N ILE A 184 27.17 30.10 -26.54
CA ILE A 184 28.53 29.69 -26.85
C ILE A 184 28.51 28.16 -26.82
N GLN A 185 28.37 27.56 -28.01
CA GLN A 185 28.71 26.18 -28.24
C GLN A 185 30.15 26.00 -27.75
N GLY A 186 30.31 25.31 -26.63
CA GLY A 186 31.59 24.74 -26.26
C GLY A 186 32.03 23.84 -27.41
N ASN A 187 33.12 24.25 -28.07
CA ASN A 187 33.87 23.43 -29.00
C ASN A 187 34.27 22.13 -28.27
N LEU A 188 33.46 21.08 -28.39
CA LEU A 188 33.96 19.73 -28.24
C LEU A 188 34.82 19.48 -29.48
N GLY A 189 36.13 19.38 -29.25
CA GLY A 189 37.09 19.00 -30.28
C GLY A 189 36.64 17.71 -30.96
N LYS A 190 36.49 17.78 -32.29
CA LYS A 190 36.41 16.59 -33.14
C LYS A 190 37.70 15.76 -32.96
N PRO A 191 37.62 14.42 -32.86
CA PRO A 191 38.81 13.59 -32.96
C PRO A 191 39.38 13.69 -34.39
N ARG A 192 40.69 13.96 -34.50
CA ARG A 192 41.44 13.83 -35.74
C ARG A 192 41.52 12.34 -36.10
N THR A 193 40.87 11.94 -37.18
CA THR A 193 41.23 10.72 -37.90
C THR A 193 42.38 11.07 -38.84
N GLY A 194 43.58 10.55 -38.52
CA GLY A 194 44.70 10.53 -39.46
C GLY A 194 44.50 9.42 -40.49
N GLY A 195 44.88 9.71 -41.73
CA GLY A 195 45.16 8.69 -42.75
C GLY A 195 46.54 8.08 -42.57
#